data_AF-A0A1B6F0M1-F1
#
_entry.id   AF-A0A1B6F0M1-F1
#
_cell.length_a   1.000
_cell.length_b   1.000
_cell.length_c   1.000
_cell.angle_alpha   90.00
_cell.angle_beta   90.00
_cell.angle_gamma   90.00
#
_symmetry.space_group_name_H-M   'P 1'
#
loop_
_entity.id
_entity.type
_entity.pdbx_description
1 polymer ?
#
loop_
_entity_poly.entity_id
_entity_poly.type
_entity_poly.pdbx_seq_one_letter_code
_entity_poly.pdbx_strand_id
1 'polypeptide(L)'
;SPLASKGNMLVRFNEFLKVVYASCGPQGAKNNSDLFYKVYIEPEVPKKAKPDSWSSSKTTLNSNAKVINFWCFSPGFAMRSLLKQGVHCIVLTSGTLSPLHATISELGIPIPVQLENPHIIEPSQITVNVLNKGPTGEKLISTFANRENPKYLGDLGRMLTNFCRVVPDGVLMFFPSYPLMEKTINLWQQEGFWSQIIALKPLFVEPQYRDRLGDVMKEYNSALEAEDSRGAVFLAVLRGKVSEGMDFADARCRAVIITGLPYPPFKDPRIILKREYVDNLRKTDPKALSGSEWYQLEATRAVNQAVGRVIRHASDFGAIMLCDCRFESSNITNSLSAWVRPHINKCQEFGLAYGRVSKFFKTMGITPQTRPIQSGASFDCVEGKVRIKEKAEKPRKENLSQNSMQQFLEKVLQTQPKTKTSPQPSPSGLFDAIDVSTSQSESRKKDILKTWIKQPEEEPTQPQVLPVAKKRKLQIVPLKFDSSEPSSSEAERSKTSMEYIREVKSRISDDNFLQLKNAVKAYAHPQQSNYNNTILCLRKVFPDSKTKDLFIGFKRYIKAEHSKQFEELCLKLFGSTT
;
A
#
# COMPACT_ATOMS: atom_id res chain seq x y z
N SER A 1 -18.31 7.01 -28.02
CA SER A 1 -19.76 6.94 -27.75
C SER A 1 -20.03 6.17 -26.46
N PRO A 2 -20.89 6.65 -25.54
CA PRO A 2 -21.33 5.90 -24.35
C PRO A 2 -22.11 4.60 -24.67
N LEU A 3 -22.56 4.42 -25.91
CA LEU A 3 -23.10 3.13 -26.39
C LEU A 3 -21.99 2.09 -26.64
N ALA A 4 -20.79 2.52 -27.04
CA ALA A 4 -19.66 1.62 -27.23
C ALA A 4 -19.16 1.03 -25.89
N SER A 5 -19.22 1.79 -24.80
CA SER A 5 -18.86 1.29 -23.46
C SER A 5 -19.90 0.34 -22.87
N LYS A 6 -21.21 0.58 -23.11
CA LYS A 6 -22.29 -0.33 -22.71
C LYS A 6 -22.24 -1.66 -23.46
N GLY A 7 -22.00 -1.62 -24.77
CA GLY A 7 -21.80 -2.83 -25.58
C GLY A 7 -20.62 -3.67 -25.10
N ASN A 8 -19.48 -3.04 -24.81
CA ASN A 8 -18.30 -3.73 -24.29
C ASN A 8 -18.53 -4.44 -22.95
N MET A 9 -19.34 -3.86 -22.06
CA MET A 9 -19.68 -4.52 -20.77
C MET A 9 -20.61 -5.71 -20.97
N LEU A 10 -21.58 -5.63 -21.88
CA LEU A 10 -22.43 -6.77 -22.24
C LEU A 10 -21.64 -7.89 -22.91
N VAL A 11 -20.68 -7.56 -23.78
CA VAL A 11 -19.76 -8.53 -24.39
C VAL A 11 -18.93 -9.20 -23.30
N ARG A 12 -18.31 -8.44 -22.39
CA ARG A 12 -17.56 -9.01 -21.25
C ARG A 12 -18.44 -9.90 -20.36
N PHE A 13 -19.68 -9.52 -20.14
CA PHE A 13 -20.63 -10.31 -19.38
C PHE A 13 -21.00 -11.62 -20.10
N ASN A 14 -21.22 -11.57 -21.42
CA ASN A 14 -21.45 -12.76 -22.23
C ASN A 14 -20.23 -13.71 -22.21
N GLU A 15 -19.02 -13.18 -22.35
CA GLU A 15 -17.79 -13.98 -22.23
C GLU A 15 -17.64 -14.59 -20.84
N PHE A 16 -17.94 -13.84 -19.77
CA PHE A 16 -17.99 -14.38 -18.42
C PHE A 16 -18.98 -15.55 -18.31
N LEU A 17 -20.22 -15.39 -18.81
CA LEU A 17 -21.21 -16.46 -18.78
C LEU A 17 -20.76 -17.69 -19.56
N LYS A 18 -20.17 -17.52 -20.75
CA LYS A 18 -19.59 -18.63 -21.52
C LYS A 18 -18.57 -19.42 -20.70
N VAL A 19 -17.67 -18.72 -19.99
CA VAL A 19 -16.70 -19.37 -19.09
C VAL A 19 -17.43 -20.13 -17.98
N VAL A 20 -18.39 -19.51 -17.29
CA VAL A 20 -19.16 -20.14 -16.21
C VAL A 20 -19.91 -21.39 -16.70
N TYR A 21 -20.53 -21.35 -17.87
CA TYR A 21 -21.28 -22.50 -18.41
C TYR A 21 -20.36 -23.59 -18.96
N ALA A 22 -19.26 -23.24 -19.64
CA ALA A 22 -18.23 -24.20 -20.04
C ALA A 22 -17.62 -24.93 -18.84
N SER A 23 -17.61 -24.27 -17.67
CA SER A 23 -17.14 -24.84 -16.41
C SER A 23 -17.94 -26.03 -15.92
N CYS A 24 -19.22 -26.09 -16.29
CA CYS A 24 -20.20 -27.03 -15.73
C CYS A 24 -20.23 -28.38 -16.46
N GLY A 25 -19.35 -28.58 -17.46
CA GLY A 25 -19.25 -29.80 -18.27
C GLY A 25 -20.29 -29.87 -19.41
N PRO A 26 -20.19 -30.88 -20.30
CA PRO A 26 -21.00 -30.97 -21.53
C PRO A 26 -22.51 -31.13 -21.30
N GLN A 27 -22.94 -31.50 -20.09
CA GLN A 27 -24.36 -31.56 -19.73
C GLN A 27 -24.88 -30.32 -18.99
N GLY A 28 -24.04 -29.29 -18.75
CA GLY A 28 -24.47 -28.04 -18.13
C GLY A 28 -25.36 -28.28 -16.91
N ALA A 29 -24.96 -29.19 -16.01
CA ALA A 29 -25.78 -29.55 -14.87
C ALA A 29 -26.01 -28.27 -14.05
N LYS A 30 -27.22 -27.69 -14.17
CA LYS A 30 -27.65 -26.45 -13.47
C LYS A 30 -27.30 -26.49 -11.98
N ASN A 31 -27.26 -27.69 -11.41
CA ASN A 31 -26.91 -27.95 -10.02
C ASN A 31 -25.47 -27.54 -9.66
N ASN A 32 -24.51 -27.54 -10.59
CA ASN A 32 -23.10 -27.21 -10.30
C ASN A 32 -22.79 -25.71 -10.32
N SER A 33 -23.48 -24.90 -11.14
CA SER A 33 -23.25 -23.44 -11.14
C SER A 33 -23.74 -22.78 -9.86
N ASP A 34 -24.91 -23.20 -9.37
CA ASP A 34 -25.55 -22.65 -8.15
C ASP A 34 -24.81 -23.06 -6.87
N LEU A 35 -24.06 -24.16 -6.95
CA LEU A 35 -23.15 -24.60 -5.89
C LEU A 35 -22.00 -23.61 -5.72
N PHE A 36 -21.39 -23.10 -6.80
CA PHE A 36 -20.11 -22.36 -6.71
C PHE A 36 -20.21 -20.85 -6.94
N TYR A 37 -21.25 -20.38 -7.62
CA TYR A 37 -21.47 -18.97 -7.91
C TYR A 37 -22.65 -18.44 -7.11
N LYS A 38 -22.52 -17.21 -6.61
CA LYS A 38 -23.64 -16.47 -5.99
C LYS A 38 -23.81 -15.13 -6.69
N VAL A 39 -25.08 -14.78 -6.95
CA VAL A 39 -25.46 -13.49 -7.51
C VAL A 39 -25.97 -12.63 -6.36
N TYR A 40 -25.43 -11.42 -6.23
CA TYR A 40 -25.88 -10.45 -5.25
C TYR A 40 -26.18 -9.12 -5.95
N ILE A 41 -27.37 -8.58 -5.72
CA ILE A 41 -27.82 -7.33 -6.35
C ILE A 41 -27.96 -6.28 -5.25
N GLU A 42 -27.26 -5.16 -5.42
CA GLU A 42 -27.31 -4.04 -4.49
C GLU A 42 -27.60 -2.73 -5.24
N PRO A 43 -28.22 -1.75 -4.58
CA PRO A 43 -28.34 -0.42 -5.16
C PRO A 43 -26.94 0.18 -5.37
N GLU A 44 -26.74 0.85 -6.50
CA GLU A 44 -25.50 1.58 -6.75
C GLU A 44 -25.39 2.73 -5.75
N VAL A 45 -24.44 2.63 -4.84
CA VAL A 45 -24.14 3.74 -3.92
C VAL A 45 -23.42 4.81 -4.73
N PRO A 46 -23.97 6.03 -4.86
CA PRO A 46 -23.31 7.09 -5.62
C PRO A 46 -21.97 7.43 -4.95
N LYS A 47 -20.87 7.05 -5.60
CA LYS A 47 -19.54 7.47 -5.19
C LYS A 47 -19.50 8.99 -5.37
N LYS A 48 -19.18 9.75 -4.31
CA LYS A 48 -18.89 11.18 -4.45
C LYS A 48 -17.78 11.32 -5.49
N ALA A 49 -18.12 11.81 -6.68
CA ALA A 49 -17.15 12.14 -7.69
C ALA A 49 -16.17 13.15 -7.07
N LYS A 50 -14.86 12.89 -7.18
CA LYS A 50 -13.88 13.98 -7.00
C LYS A 50 -14.21 15.03 -8.07
N PRO A 51 -14.24 16.33 -7.73
CA PRO A 51 -14.51 17.36 -8.73
C PRO A 51 -13.31 17.44 -9.67
N ASP A 52 -13.38 16.73 -10.80
CA ASP A 52 -12.47 16.99 -11.92
C ASP A 52 -12.91 18.30 -12.58
N SER A 53 -12.01 19.29 -12.54
CA SER A 53 -12.20 20.67 -12.99
C SER A 53 -12.41 20.84 -14.53
N TRP A 54 -12.71 19.78 -15.28
CA TRP A 54 -12.81 19.85 -16.75
C TRP A 54 -13.95 19.03 -17.38
N SER A 55 -14.82 18.40 -16.59
CA SER A 55 -16.04 17.77 -17.12
C SER A 55 -17.27 18.20 -16.32
N SER A 56 -17.91 19.29 -16.74
CA SER A 56 -19.22 19.74 -16.25
C SER A 56 -20.38 18.93 -16.85
N SER A 57 -20.17 17.64 -17.14
CA SER A 57 -21.29 16.71 -17.33
C SER A 57 -21.58 16.09 -15.98
N LYS A 58 -22.51 16.69 -15.23
CA LYS A 58 -23.25 15.99 -14.18
C LYS A 58 -23.89 14.77 -14.84
N THR A 59 -23.21 13.63 -14.80
CA THR A 59 -23.88 12.36 -15.06
C THR A 59 -24.76 12.15 -13.86
N THR A 60 -26.03 12.55 -13.98
CA THR A 60 -27.08 12.24 -13.02
C THR A 60 -27.13 10.71 -12.97
N LEU A 61 -26.40 10.12 -12.02
CA LEU A 61 -26.50 8.70 -11.73
C LEU A 61 -27.97 8.44 -11.40
N ASN A 62 -28.60 7.59 -12.20
CA ASN A 62 -30.00 7.24 -12.06
C ASN A 62 -30.21 6.70 -10.64
N SER A 63 -31.10 7.28 -9.84
CA SER A 63 -31.25 6.95 -8.41
C SER A 63 -31.64 5.49 -8.14
N ASN A 64 -31.99 4.75 -9.19
CA ASN A 64 -32.42 3.35 -9.16
C ASN A 64 -31.41 2.39 -9.81
N ALA A 65 -30.19 2.84 -10.13
CA ALA A 65 -29.18 1.96 -10.68
C ALA A 65 -28.82 0.84 -9.69
N LYS A 66 -28.63 -0.38 -10.22
CA LYS A 66 -28.29 -1.57 -9.44
C LYS A 66 -26.95 -2.12 -9.90
N VAL A 67 -26.14 -2.56 -8.95
CA VAL A 67 -24.92 -3.32 -9.19
C VAL A 67 -25.27 -4.80 -9.07
N ILE A 68 -24.96 -5.57 -10.10
CA ILE A 68 -25.10 -7.03 -10.10
C ILE A 68 -23.72 -7.64 -9.91
N ASN A 69 -23.51 -8.27 -8.76
CA ASN A 69 -22.27 -8.94 -8.40
C ASN A 69 -22.39 -10.43 -8.72
N PHE A 70 -21.47 -10.96 -9.52
CA PHE A 70 -21.31 -12.40 -9.76
C PHE A 70 -20.04 -12.89 -9.05
N TRP A 71 -20.20 -13.56 -7.91
CA TRP A 71 -19.07 -14.05 -7.11
C TRP A 71 -18.87 -15.54 -7.27
N CYS A 72 -17.67 -15.94 -7.68
CA CYS A 72 -17.22 -17.33 -7.61
C CYS A 72 -16.60 -17.58 -6.23
N PHE A 73 -17.11 -18.55 -5.49
CA PHE A 73 -16.58 -18.92 -4.17
C PHE A 73 -15.72 -20.18 -4.17
N SER A 74 -15.60 -20.88 -5.31
CA SER A 74 -14.76 -22.06 -5.46
C SER A 74 -13.56 -21.77 -6.36
N PRO A 75 -12.33 -21.66 -5.81
CA PRO A 75 -11.14 -21.56 -6.65
C PRO A 75 -10.83 -22.88 -7.38
N GLY A 76 -11.43 -23.99 -6.97
CA GLY A 76 -11.22 -25.29 -7.60
C GLY A 76 -11.65 -25.38 -9.05
N PHE A 77 -12.46 -24.44 -9.55
CA PHE A 77 -12.74 -24.37 -10.98
C PHE A 77 -11.45 -24.15 -11.81
N ALA A 78 -10.69 -23.12 -11.46
CA ALA A 78 -9.43 -22.80 -12.13
C ALA A 78 -8.43 -23.95 -11.98
N MET A 79 -8.33 -24.54 -10.79
CA MET A 79 -7.40 -25.65 -10.53
C MET A 79 -7.75 -26.91 -11.33
N ARG A 80 -9.03 -27.29 -11.41
CA ARG A 80 -9.46 -28.42 -12.24
C ARG A 80 -9.28 -28.15 -13.73
N SER A 81 -9.49 -26.91 -14.17
CA SER A 81 -9.22 -26.50 -15.55
C SER A 81 -7.74 -26.66 -15.90
N LEU A 82 -6.84 -26.22 -15.01
CA LEU A 82 -5.39 -26.42 -15.16
C LEU A 82 -5.02 -27.90 -15.28
N LEU A 83 -5.60 -28.78 -14.44
CA LEU A 83 -5.35 -30.21 -14.53
C LEU A 83 -5.82 -30.81 -15.86
N LYS A 84 -6.97 -30.36 -16.39
CA LYS A 84 -7.49 -30.82 -17.69
C LYS A 84 -6.61 -30.43 -18.88
N GLN A 85 -5.77 -29.39 -18.75
CA GLN A 85 -4.81 -29.00 -19.78
C GLN A 85 -3.58 -29.93 -19.85
N GLY A 86 -3.51 -30.97 -19.00
CA GLY A 86 -2.41 -31.93 -19.02
C GLY A 86 -1.16 -31.43 -18.27
N VAL A 87 -1.32 -30.52 -17.30
CA VAL A 87 -0.20 -30.09 -16.43
C VAL A 87 0.36 -31.30 -15.71
N HIS A 88 1.64 -31.62 -15.96
CA HIS A 88 2.30 -32.80 -15.41
C HIS A 88 2.41 -32.77 -13.87
N CYS A 89 2.72 -31.61 -13.28
CA CYS A 89 2.88 -31.47 -11.84
C CYS A 89 2.58 -30.04 -11.37
N ILE A 90 1.83 -29.92 -10.27
CA ILE A 90 1.58 -28.65 -9.57
C ILE A 90 2.21 -28.75 -8.19
N VAL A 91 3.16 -27.87 -7.90
CA VAL A 91 3.80 -27.79 -6.58
C VAL A 91 3.36 -26.48 -5.92
N LEU A 92 2.61 -26.59 -4.82
CA LEU A 92 2.16 -25.44 -4.03
C LEU A 92 3.06 -25.25 -2.81
N THR A 93 3.76 -24.12 -2.74
CA THR A 93 4.64 -23.77 -1.62
C THR A 93 4.27 -22.41 -1.05
N SER A 94 4.08 -22.33 0.27
CA SER A 94 3.98 -21.06 0.99
C SER A 94 4.25 -21.29 2.48
N GLY A 95 4.83 -20.28 3.13
CA GLY A 95 5.15 -20.31 4.57
C GLY A 95 3.92 -20.13 5.47
N THR A 96 2.73 -19.86 4.92
CA THR A 96 1.51 -19.57 5.69
C THR A 96 0.31 -20.42 5.26
N LEU A 97 0.56 -21.60 4.65
CA LEU A 97 -0.52 -22.50 4.18
C LEU A 97 -1.22 -23.25 5.32
N SER A 98 -0.62 -23.29 6.51
CA SER A 98 -1.17 -23.97 7.68
C SER A 98 -2.41 -23.25 8.22
N PRO A 99 -3.50 -23.96 8.56
CA PRO A 99 -3.67 -25.41 8.48
C PRO A 99 -3.92 -25.91 7.05
N LEU A 100 -3.19 -26.96 6.63
CA LEU A 100 -3.19 -27.46 5.25
C LEU A 100 -4.56 -27.98 4.77
N HIS A 101 -5.30 -28.67 5.64
CA HIS A 101 -6.60 -29.27 5.27
C HIS A 101 -7.58 -28.22 4.72
N ALA A 102 -7.59 -27.01 5.30
CA ALA A 102 -8.46 -25.92 4.89
C ALA A 102 -8.15 -25.46 3.47
N THR A 103 -6.86 -25.27 3.18
CA THR A 103 -6.39 -24.85 1.86
C THR A 103 -6.67 -25.92 0.81
N ILE A 104 -6.44 -27.19 1.13
CA ILE A 104 -6.67 -28.32 0.21
C ILE A 104 -8.17 -28.44 -0.12
N SER A 105 -9.03 -28.37 0.89
CA SER A 105 -10.49 -28.39 0.72
C SER A 105 -10.97 -27.25 -0.18
N GLU A 106 -10.42 -26.03 0.02
CA GLU A 106 -10.78 -24.87 -0.79
C GLU A 106 -10.31 -24.98 -2.26
N LEU A 107 -9.12 -25.54 -2.51
CA LEU A 107 -8.58 -25.74 -3.86
C LEU A 107 -9.35 -26.77 -4.69
N GLY A 108 -10.12 -27.67 -4.06
CA GLY A 108 -11.02 -28.59 -4.76
C GLY A 108 -10.32 -29.51 -5.79
N ILE A 109 -9.06 -29.85 -5.52
CA ILE A 109 -8.25 -30.83 -6.25
C ILE A 109 -7.55 -31.78 -5.27
N PRO A 110 -7.30 -33.05 -5.64
CA PRO A 110 -6.58 -33.97 -4.77
C PRO A 110 -5.11 -33.54 -4.64
N ILE A 111 -4.62 -33.46 -3.39
CA ILE A 111 -3.22 -33.16 -3.07
C ILE A 111 -2.67 -34.33 -2.24
N PRO A 112 -2.09 -35.36 -2.89
CA PRO A 112 -1.68 -36.58 -2.23
C PRO A 112 -0.42 -36.42 -1.38
N VAL A 113 0.51 -35.57 -1.83
CA VAL A 113 1.76 -35.29 -1.13
C VAL A 113 1.61 -33.98 -0.37
N GLN A 114 1.74 -34.06 0.95
CA GLN A 114 1.65 -32.92 1.86
C GLN A 114 2.88 -32.92 2.75
N LEU A 115 3.47 -31.74 2.94
CA LEU A 115 4.65 -31.58 3.78
C LEU A 115 4.51 -30.29 4.59
N GLU A 116 4.57 -30.41 5.92
CA GLU A 116 4.70 -29.30 6.84
C GLU A 116 5.99 -29.51 7.63
N ASN A 117 7.02 -28.73 7.32
CA ASN A 117 8.30 -28.82 8.00
C ASN A 117 8.28 -28.00 9.29
N PRO A 118 9.01 -28.44 10.34
CA PRO A 118 9.26 -27.60 11.50
C PRO A 118 10.02 -26.33 11.08
N HIS A 119 9.84 -25.26 11.84
CA HIS A 119 10.57 -24.03 11.60
C HIS A 119 12.02 -24.15 12.07
N ILE A 120 12.93 -23.47 11.38
CA ILE A 120 14.38 -23.53 11.62
C ILE A 120 14.85 -22.78 12.89
N ILE A 121 13.95 -22.08 13.59
CA ILE A 121 14.37 -21.24 14.72
C ILE A 121 14.48 -22.04 16.01
N GLU A 122 15.46 -21.66 16.81
CA GLU A 122 15.59 -22.11 18.18
C GLU A 122 14.60 -21.37 19.11
N PRO A 123 14.15 -22.00 20.20
CA PRO A 123 13.27 -21.35 21.17
C PRO A 123 13.84 -20.08 21.82
N SER A 124 15.17 -19.95 21.83
CA SER A 124 15.90 -18.77 22.33
C SER A 124 15.75 -17.54 21.42
N GLN A 125 15.45 -17.73 20.13
CA GLN A 125 15.41 -16.67 19.12
C GLN A 125 14.06 -15.95 19.04
N ILE A 126 13.04 -16.41 19.78
CA ILE A 126 11.74 -15.75 19.75
C ILE A 126 11.05 -15.71 21.10
N THR A 127 10.38 -14.59 21.36
CA THR A 127 9.42 -14.48 22.46
C THR A 127 8.07 -14.02 21.93
N VAL A 128 7.01 -14.76 22.25
CA VAL A 128 5.65 -14.42 21.83
C VAL A 128 4.83 -14.14 23.08
N ASN A 129 4.25 -12.95 23.18
CA ASN A 129 3.55 -12.49 24.36
C ASN A 129 2.13 -12.05 23.97
N VAL A 130 1.12 -12.67 24.58
CA VAL A 130 -0.29 -12.23 24.46
C VAL A 130 -0.59 -11.26 25.60
N LEU A 131 -1.03 -10.06 25.26
CA LEU A 131 -1.34 -9.00 26.22
C LEU A 131 -2.84 -8.76 26.30
N ASN A 132 -3.41 -9.02 27.49
CA ASN A 132 -4.83 -8.82 27.76
C ASN A 132 -5.16 -7.38 28.16
N LYS A 133 -4.24 -6.70 28.84
CA LYS A 133 -4.39 -5.35 29.36
C LYS A 133 -3.20 -4.48 29.01
N GLY A 134 -3.45 -3.19 28.84
CA GLY A 134 -2.43 -2.18 28.64
C GLY A 134 -1.80 -1.72 29.97
N PRO A 135 -0.87 -0.75 29.91
CA PRO A 135 -0.14 -0.28 31.08
C PRO A 135 -1.00 0.33 32.19
N THR A 136 -2.21 0.83 31.88
CA THR A 136 -3.13 1.38 32.89
C THR A 136 -4.16 0.36 33.38
N GLY A 137 -4.06 -0.90 32.92
CA GLY A 137 -5.02 -1.96 33.21
C GLY A 137 -6.23 -1.98 32.27
N GLU A 138 -6.31 -1.07 31.30
CA GLU A 138 -7.38 -1.05 30.31
C GLU A 138 -7.32 -2.31 29.45
N LYS A 139 -8.47 -2.96 29.23
CA LYS A 139 -8.55 -4.18 28.44
C LYS A 139 -8.22 -3.90 26.97
N LEU A 140 -7.24 -4.62 26.44
CA LEU A 140 -6.86 -4.52 25.03
C LEU A 140 -7.83 -5.35 24.20
N ILE A 141 -8.75 -4.68 23.50
CA ILE A 141 -9.72 -5.35 22.63
C ILE A 141 -10.12 -4.45 21.46
N SER A 142 -9.75 -4.87 20.25
CA SER A 142 -10.04 -4.13 19.01
C SER A 142 -11.37 -4.60 18.39
N THR A 143 -12.49 -4.35 19.06
CA THR A 143 -13.85 -4.62 18.52
C THR A 143 -14.51 -3.33 18.02
N PHE A 144 -15.58 -3.46 17.22
CA PHE A 144 -16.35 -2.30 16.75
C PHE A 144 -16.84 -1.41 17.90
N ALA A 145 -17.23 -2.02 19.03
CA ALA A 145 -17.72 -1.30 20.21
C ALA A 145 -16.60 -0.58 20.99
N ASN A 146 -15.38 -1.11 20.98
CA ASN A 146 -14.28 -0.56 21.80
C ASN A 146 -13.25 0.26 21.00
N ARG A 147 -13.27 0.21 19.67
CA ARG A 147 -12.28 0.90 18.82
C ARG A 147 -12.29 2.44 18.89
N GLU A 148 -13.32 3.02 19.52
CA GLU A 148 -13.44 4.46 19.76
C GLU A 148 -13.18 4.84 21.22
N ASN A 149 -12.90 3.86 22.08
CA ASN A 149 -12.61 4.10 23.49
C ASN A 149 -11.24 4.78 23.63
N PRO A 150 -11.17 6.03 24.14
CA PRO A 150 -9.92 6.78 24.24
C PRO A 150 -8.95 6.14 25.25
N LYS A 151 -9.44 5.42 26.26
CA LYS A 151 -8.57 4.70 27.22
C LYS A 151 -7.80 3.59 26.51
N TYR A 152 -8.49 2.79 25.69
CA TYR A 152 -7.88 1.71 24.90
C TYR A 152 -6.84 2.27 23.93
N LEU A 153 -7.19 3.33 23.18
CA LEU A 153 -6.27 3.96 22.22
C LEU A 153 -5.06 4.60 22.92
N GLY A 154 -5.26 5.23 24.07
CA GLY A 154 -4.18 5.79 24.89
C GLY A 154 -3.26 4.70 25.44
N ASP A 155 -3.81 3.55 25.86
CA ASP A 155 -3.01 2.42 26.35
C ASP A 155 -2.17 1.76 25.27
N LEU A 156 -2.65 1.72 24.01
CA LEU A 156 -1.79 1.34 22.87
C LEU A 156 -0.59 2.29 22.74
N GLY A 157 -0.77 3.59 22.95
CA GLY A 157 0.30 4.59 22.90
C GLY A 157 1.31 4.40 24.02
N ARG A 158 0.84 4.28 25.27
CA ARG A 158 1.70 3.98 26.43
C ARG A 158 2.46 2.67 26.26
N MET A 159 1.80 1.64 25.73
CA MET A 159 2.39 0.35 25.46
C MET A 159 3.53 0.47 24.44
N LEU A 160 3.29 1.13 23.31
CA LEU A 160 4.30 1.36 22.28
C LEU A 160 5.47 2.17 22.84
N THR A 161 5.23 3.26 23.56
CA THR A 161 6.28 4.07 24.20
C THR A 161 7.17 3.23 25.11
N ASN A 162 6.60 2.33 25.92
CA ASN A 162 7.37 1.45 26.77
C ASN A 162 8.17 0.43 25.95
N PHE A 163 7.56 -0.25 24.97
CA PHE A 163 8.30 -1.20 24.14
C PHE A 163 9.43 -0.55 23.34
N CYS A 164 9.27 0.68 22.85
CA CYS A 164 10.34 1.42 22.18
C CYS A 164 11.59 1.63 23.04
N ARG A 165 11.48 1.56 24.37
CA ARG A 165 12.64 1.68 25.30
C ARG A 165 13.47 0.40 25.38
N VAL A 166 12.86 -0.76 25.11
CA VAL A 166 13.48 -2.08 25.33
C VAL A 166 13.73 -2.85 24.05
N VAL A 167 12.99 -2.54 22.98
CA VAL A 167 13.19 -3.16 21.67
C VAL A 167 14.27 -2.39 20.90
N PRO A 168 15.38 -3.04 20.52
CA PRO A 168 16.36 -2.43 19.62
C PRO A 168 15.79 -2.27 18.21
N ASP A 169 16.35 -1.35 17.43
CA ASP A 169 16.08 -1.22 16.00
C ASP A 169 14.58 -1.09 15.63
N GLY A 170 14.14 -1.82 14.60
CA GLY A 170 12.82 -1.74 13.99
C GLY A 170 11.68 -2.37 14.80
N VAL A 171 10.61 -1.60 15.01
CA VAL A 171 9.33 -2.06 15.56
C VAL A 171 8.23 -1.89 14.51
N LEU A 172 7.54 -2.96 14.15
CA LEU A 172 6.37 -2.91 13.27
C LEU A 172 5.09 -3.03 14.11
N MET A 173 4.19 -2.06 14.02
CA MET A 173 2.91 -2.09 14.72
C MET A 173 1.77 -2.14 13.72
N PHE A 174 1.11 -3.29 13.66
CA PHE A 174 0.03 -3.56 12.74
C PHE A 174 -1.34 -3.31 13.36
N PHE A 175 -2.17 -2.57 12.64
CA PHE A 175 -3.56 -2.30 12.94
C PHE A 175 -4.50 -3.15 12.08
N PRO A 176 -5.66 -3.57 12.61
CA PRO A 176 -6.68 -4.28 11.83
C PRO A 176 -7.22 -3.53 10.60
N SER A 177 -7.15 -2.19 10.59
CA SER A 177 -7.69 -1.37 9.50
C SER A 177 -7.12 0.05 9.51
N TYR A 178 -7.07 0.72 8.35
CA TYR A 178 -6.67 2.14 8.24
C TYR A 178 -7.49 3.07 9.13
N PRO A 179 -8.85 2.99 9.20
CA PRO A 179 -9.62 3.89 10.05
C PRO A 179 -9.27 3.79 11.54
N LEU A 180 -8.91 2.60 12.03
CA LEU A 180 -8.47 2.44 13.42
C LEU A 180 -7.07 3.04 13.63
N MET A 181 -6.15 2.80 12.69
CA MET A 181 -4.82 3.39 12.73
C MET A 181 -4.89 4.93 12.75
N GLU A 182 -5.67 5.53 11.86
CA GLU A 182 -5.85 6.99 11.78
C GLU A 182 -6.46 7.57 13.06
N LYS A 183 -7.51 6.95 13.62
CA LYS A 183 -8.08 7.38 14.90
C LYS A 183 -7.06 7.31 16.04
N THR A 184 -6.27 6.24 16.07
CA THR A 184 -5.21 6.06 17.07
C THR A 184 -4.16 7.16 16.95
N ILE A 185 -3.69 7.43 15.73
CA ILE A 185 -2.71 8.48 15.44
C ILE A 185 -3.24 9.86 15.85
N ASN A 186 -4.48 10.18 15.49
CA ASN A 186 -5.09 11.47 15.84
C ASN A 186 -5.14 11.68 17.36
N LEU A 187 -5.56 10.64 18.11
CA LEU A 187 -5.56 10.70 19.57
C LEU A 187 -4.15 10.83 20.13
N TRP A 188 -3.17 10.11 19.58
CA TRP A 188 -1.78 10.19 20.04
C TRP A 188 -1.15 11.56 19.79
N GLN A 189 -1.53 12.23 18.71
CA GLN A 189 -1.10 13.61 18.43
C GLN A 189 -1.72 14.60 19.40
N GLN A 190 -3.00 14.43 19.75
CA GLN A 190 -3.72 15.29 20.70
C GLN A 190 -3.22 15.13 22.14
N GLU A 191 -3.00 13.89 22.59
CA GLU A 191 -2.61 13.54 23.97
C GLU A 191 -1.08 13.54 24.19
N GLY A 192 -0.30 13.88 23.16
CA GLY A 192 1.17 13.98 23.23
C GLY A 192 1.93 12.64 23.22
N PHE A 193 1.26 11.49 23.09
CA PHE A 193 1.93 10.19 22.94
C PHE A 193 2.81 10.12 21.69
N TRP A 194 2.36 10.74 20.60
CA TRP A 194 3.10 10.80 19.34
C TRP A 194 4.51 11.39 19.54
N SER A 195 4.59 12.53 20.24
CA SER A 195 5.85 13.21 20.54
C SER A 195 6.73 12.38 21.47
N GLN A 196 6.14 11.70 22.46
CA GLN A 196 6.89 10.80 23.36
C GLN A 196 7.52 9.61 22.61
N ILE A 197 6.81 9.06 21.63
CA ILE A 197 7.32 7.95 20.82
C ILE A 197 8.45 8.44 19.89
N ILE A 198 8.25 9.56 19.19
CA ILE A 198 9.27 10.16 18.29
C ILE A 198 10.55 10.53 19.05
N ALA A 199 10.42 10.97 20.30
CA ALA A 199 11.57 11.24 21.17
C ALA A 199 12.43 9.99 21.41
N LEU A 200 11.88 8.77 21.28
CA LEU A 200 12.59 7.50 21.39
C LEU A 200 13.04 6.98 20.01
N LYS A 201 12.12 6.88 19.06
CA LYS A 201 12.33 6.31 17.72
C LYS A 201 11.52 7.10 16.68
N PRO A 202 12.10 7.48 15.53
CA PRO A 202 11.33 8.04 14.41
C PRO A 202 10.17 7.12 14.03
N LEU A 203 9.03 7.72 13.69
CA LEU A 203 7.80 7.00 13.44
C LEU A 203 7.32 7.23 12.01
N PHE A 204 7.07 6.12 11.33
CA PHE A 204 6.64 6.05 9.93
C PHE A 204 5.25 5.45 9.87
N VAL A 205 4.45 5.86 8.89
CA VAL A 205 3.06 5.43 8.74
C VAL A 205 2.85 4.93 7.33
N GLU A 206 2.19 3.79 7.20
CA GLU A 206 1.83 3.23 5.91
C GLU A 206 0.94 4.19 5.12
N PRO A 207 1.34 4.64 3.92
CA PRO A 207 0.53 5.54 3.12
C PRO A 207 -0.71 4.82 2.55
N GLN A 208 -1.83 5.54 2.44
CA GLN A 208 -3.05 5.02 1.79
C GLN A 208 -2.85 4.71 0.31
N TYR A 209 -1.93 5.39 -0.39
CA TYR A 209 -1.63 5.19 -1.82
C TYR A 209 -0.28 4.47 -2.02
N ARG A 210 -0.14 3.70 -3.11
CA ARG A 210 1.01 2.80 -3.32
C ARG A 210 2.25 3.53 -3.83
N ASP A 211 2.06 4.62 -4.56
CA ASP A 211 3.07 5.52 -5.10
C ASP A 211 4.03 6.03 -4.01
N ARG A 212 3.52 6.42 -2.85
CA ARG A 212 4.35 6.96 -1.74
C ARG A 212 5.04 5.91 -0.89
N LEU A 213 4.68 4.63 -1.04
CA LEU A 213 5.22 3.58 -0.17
C LEU A 213 6.73 3.42 -0.35
N GLY A 214 7.23 3.56 -1.58
CA GLY A 214 8.67 3.46 -1.86
C GLY A 214 9.49 4.51 -1.11
N ASP A 215 9.01 5.75 -1.08
CA ASP A 215 9.69 6.87 -0.41
C ASP A 215 9.71 6.67 1.11
N VAL A 216 8.56 6.37 1.71
CA VAL A 216 8.44 6.12 3.16
C VAL A 216 9.34 4.96 3.60
N MET A 217 9.42 3.90 2.79
CA MET A 217 10.27 2.75 3.08
C MET A 217 11.76 3.08 2.97
N LYS A 218 12.13 3.94 2.02
CA LYS A 218 13.50 4.45 1.90
C LYS A 218 13.89 5.27 3.12
N GLU A 219 12.99 6.15 3.59
CA GLU A 219 13.22 6.94 4.81
C GLU A 219 13.31 6.04 6.05
N TYR A 220 12.45 5.03 6.16
CA TYR A 220 12.49 4.04 7.24
C TYR A 220 13.84 3.31 7.30
N ASN A 221 14.32 2.79 6.17
CA ASN A 221 15.61 2.12 6.09
C ASN A 221 16.76 3.08 6.41
N SER A 222 16.71 4.30 5.89
CA SER A 222 17.74 5.32 6.16
C SER A 222 17.83 5.66 7.65
N ALA A 223 16.69 5.70 8.36
CA ALA A 223 16.66 5.92 9.81
C ALA A 223 17.26 4.76 10.61
N LEU A 224 17.18 3.53 10.09
CA LEU A 224 17.79 2.34 10.71
C LEU A 224 19.28 2.21 10.40
N GLU A 225 19.71 2.65 9.22
CA GLU A 225 21.10 2.54 8.75
C GLU A 225 22.00 3.71 9.22
N ALA A 226 21.42 4.74 9.87
CA ALA A 226 22.17 5.84 10.45
C ALA A 226 23.12 5.39 11.59
N GLU A 227 24.32 5.98 11.67
CA GLU A 227 25.32 5.62 12.69
C GLU A 227 24.86 5.85 14.13
N ASP A 228 24.00 6.85 14.34
CA ASP A 228 23.35 7.18 15.62
C ASP A 228 21.91 6.66 15.72
N SER A 229 21.58 5.63 14.93
CA SER A 229 20.22 5.09 14.91
C SER A 229 19.79 4.62 16.29
N ARG A 230 18.59 5.06 16.68
CA ARG A 230 17.88 4.58 17.86
C ARG A 230 16.85 3.52 17.48
N GLY A 231 16.85 3.06 16.24
CA GLY A 231 15.80 2.27 15.63
C GLY A 231 14.63 3.10 15.10
N ALA A 232 13.61 2.46 14.55
CA ALA A 232 12.46 3.12 13.94
C ALA A 232 11.16 2.35 14.18
N VAL A 233 10.04 3.06 14.26
CA VAL A 233 8.70 2.47 14.37
C VAL A 233 7.98 2.62 13.04
N PHE A 234 7.35 1.54 12.55
CA PHE A 234 6.49 1.57 11.39
C PHE A 234 5.06 1.17 11.77
N LEU A 235 4.12 2.10 11.65
CA LEU A 235 2.69 1.85 11.81
C LEU A 235 2.11 1.38 10.47
N ALA A 236 1.54 0.18 10.46
CA ALA A 236 1.04 -0.46 9.25
C ALA A 236 -0.34 -1.10 9.47
N VAL A 237 -0.96 -1.56 8.39
CA VAL A 237 -2.27 -2.23 8.45
C VAL A 237 -2.15 -3.70 8.03
N LEU A 238 -2.86 -4.58 8.73
CA LEU A 238 -3.01 -5.99 8.34
C LEU A 238 -3.80 -6.10 7.04
N ARG A 239 -3.33 -6.93 6.09
CA ARG A 239 -3.80 -6.92 4.69
C ARG A 239 -3.51 -5.60 3.95
N GLY A 240 -2.63 -4.79 4.53
CA GLY A 240 -2.06 -3.61 3.90
C GLY A 240 -0.81 -3.98 3.11
N LYS A 241 -0.26 -2.98 2.42
CA LYS A 241 0.87 -3.15 1.50
C LYS A 241 2.15 -3.51 2.24
N VAL A 242 2.32 -3.02 3.46
CA VAL A 242 3.49 -3.33 4.28
C VAL A 242 3.42 -4.77 4.80
N SER A 243 2.21 -5.26 5.13
CA SER A 243 2.02 -6.66 5.54
C SER A 243 2.21 -7.64 4.37
N GLU A 244 1.98 -7.19 3.13
CA GLU A 244 2.00 -8.00 1.91
C GLU A 244 3.21 -7.69 1.01
N GLY A 245 4.14 -8.63 0.87
CA GLY A 245 5.18 -8.59 -0.17
C GLY A 245 6.40 -7.72 0.15
N MET A 246 6.52 -7.19 1.37
CA MET A 246 7.71 -6.50 1.85
C MET A 246 8.59 -7.41 2.72
N ASP A 247 9.90 -7.22 2.61
CA ASP A 247 10.90 -7.99 3.36
C ASP A 247 11.51 -7.12 4.48
N PHE A 248 11.48 -7.62 5.71
CA PHE A 248 11.99 -6.94 6.90
C PHE A 248 12.99 -7.86 7.61
N ALA A 249 14.20 -7.96 7.07
CA ALA A 249 15.26 -8.74 7.69
C ALA A 249 15.95 -7.96 8.82
N ASP A 250 16.39 -8.68 9.86
CA ASP A 250 17.31 -8.20 10.89
C ASP A 250 16.82 -6.95 11.63
N ALA A 251 17.65 -5.89 11.66
CA ALA A 251 17.37 -4.61 12.30
C ALA A 251 16.09 -3.94 11.77
N ARG A 252 15.61 -4.33 10.58
CA ARG A 252 14.35 -3.80 10.01
C ARG A 252 13.11 -4.32 10.72
N CYS A 253 13.20 -5.41 11.49
CA CYS A 253 12.09 -5.85 12.33
C CYS A 253 12.59 -6.72 13.48
N ARG A 254 12.83 -6.11 14.64
CA ARG A 254 13.10 -6.83 15.89
C ARG A 254 11.83 -7.12 16.68
N ALA A 255 10.78 -6.33 16.50
CA ALA A 255 9.49 -6.69 17.07
C ALA A 255 8.28 -6.41 16.17
N VAL A 256 7.27 -7.26 16.29
CA VAL A 256 5.94 -7.08 15.70
C VAL A 256 4.91 -6.93 16.81
N ILE A 257 4.11 -5.86 16.74
CA ILE A 257 2.97 -5.59 17.61
C ILE A 257 1.69 -5.75 16.78
N ILE A 258 0.81 -6.66 17.16
CA ILE A 258 -0.50 -6.87 16.54
C ILE A 258 -1.57 -6.30 17.48
N THR A 259 -2.21 -5.20 17.08
CA THR A 259 -3.16 -4.49 17.96
C THR A 259 -4.57 -5.07 17.97
N GLY A 260 -4.85 -6.06 17.12
CA GLY A 260 -6.17 -6.68 17.02
C GLY A 260 -6.27 -7.73 15.92
N LEU A 261 -7.44 -8.36 15.84
CA LEU A 261 -7.76 -9.35 14.80
C LEU A 261 -8.42 -8.68 13.59
N PRO A 262 -7.88 -8.85 12.37
CA PRO A 262 -8.38 -8.23 11.14
C PRO A 262 -9.52 -9.04 10.54
N TYR A 263 -10.62 -9.17 11.28
CA TYR A 263 -11.81 -9.83 10.76
C TYR A 263 -12.39 -9.04 9.58
N PRO A 264 -12.73 -9.71 8.46
CA PRO A 264 -13.51 -9.10 7.40
C PRO A 264 -14.83 -8.55 7.95
N PRO A 265 -15.46 -7.53 7.33
CA PRO A 265 -16.71 -6.99 7.84
C PRO A 265 -17.81 -8.06 7.85
N PHE A 266 -18.30 -8.43 9.04
CA PHE A 266 -19.24 -9.54 9.21
C PHE A 266 -20.55 -9.39 8.43
N LYS A 267 -21.02 -8.14 8.25
CA LYS A 267 -22.24 -7.80 7.54
C LYS A 267 -22.04 -7.60 6.02
N ASP A 268 -20.82 -7.77 5.52
CA ASP A 268 -20.55 -7.72 4.09
C ASP A 268 -21.29 -8.91 3.41
N PRO A 269 -22.17 -8.64 2.43
CA PRO A 269 -22.90 -9.70 1.72
C PRO A 269 -21.98 -10.77 1.14
N ARG A 270 -20.79 -10.41 0.68
CA ARG A 270 -19.82 -11.38 0.15
C ARG A 270 -19.32 -12.33 1.23
N ILE A 271 -19.10 -11.82 2.43
CA ILE A 271 -18.65 -12.62 3.58
C ILE A 271 -19.78 -13.53 4.05
N ILE A 272 -21.01 -13.03 4.15
CA ILE A 272 -22.19 -13.82 4.53
C ILE A 272 -22.37 -14.99 3.54
N LEU A 273 -22.42 -14.69 2.24
CA LEU A 273 -22.66 -15.71 1.21
C LEU A 273 -21.49 -16.70 1.08
N LYS A 274 -20.23 -16.27 1.28
CA LYS A 274 -19.08 -17.19 1.30
C LYS A 274 -19.13 -18.12 2.50
N ARG A 275 -19.55 -17.64 3.69
CA ARG A 275 -19.73 -18.49 4.88
C ARG A 275 -20.82 -19.53 4.64
N GLU A 276 -21.96 -19.12 4.09
CA GLU A 276 -23.05 -20.04 3.73
C GLU A 276 -22.61 -21.07 2.69
N TYR A 277 -21.81 -20.66 1.69
CA TYR A 277 -21.22 -21.57 0.73
C TYR A 277 -20.33 -22.64 1.41
N VAL A 278 -19.46 -22.23 2.32
CA VAL A 278 -18.59 -23.15 3.06
C VAL A 278 -19.41 -24.08 3.97
N ASP A 279 -20.43 -23.58 4.65
CA ASP A 279 -21.34 -24.40 5.45
C ASP A 279 -22.09 -25.44 4.60
N ASN A 280 -22.45 -25.10 3.36
CA ASN A 280 -23.05 -26.03 2.42
C ASN A 280 -22.07 -27.10 1.93
N LEU A 281 -20.79 -26.76 1.71
CA LEU A 281 -19.76 -27.76 1.40
C LEU A 281 -19.60 -28.78 2.53
N ARG A 282 -19.67 -28.33 3.78
CA ARG A 282 -19.55 -29.20 4.96
C ARG A 282 -20.66 -30.25 5.06
N LYS A 283 -21.84 -29.99 4.49
CA LYS A 283 -22.91 -30.99 4.38
C LYS A 283 -22.52 -32.17 3.49
N THR A 284 -21.68 -31.92 2.49
CA THR A 284 -21.19 -32.95 1.55
C THR A 284 -19.85 -33.57 1.96
N ASP A 285 -19.01 -32.80 2.66
CA ASP A 285 -17.72 -33.25 3.19
C ASP A 285 -17.64 -32.91 4.69
N PRO A 286 -17.88 -33.87 5.59
CA PRO A 286 -17.80 -33.63 7.04
C PRO A 286 -16.45 -33.13 7.53
N LYS A 287 -15.38 -33.32 6.74
CA LYS A 287 -14.02 -32.85 7.06
C LYS A 287 -13.77 -31.40 6.61
N ALA A 288 -14.69 -30.81 5.85
CA ALA A 288 -14.59 -29.41 5.45
C ALA A 288 -14.83 -28.47 6.64
N LEU A 289 -14.24 -27.28 6.55
CA LEU A 289 -14.44 -26.21 7.53
C LEU A 289 -15.90 -25.77 7.57
N SER A 290 -16.36 -25.31 8.72
CA SER A 290 -17.56 -24.48 8.83
C SER A 290 -17.28 -23.04 8.37
N GLY A 291 -18.34 -22.31 8.02
CA GLY A 291 -18.26 -20.89 7.68
C GLY A 291 -17.72 -20.03 8.83
N SER A 292 -17.95 -20.44 10.08
CA SER A 292 -17.38 -19.77 11.27
C SER A 292 -15.88 -20.02 11.41
N GLU A 293 -15.43 -21.26 11.20
CA GLU A 293 -13.99 -21.59 11.20
C GLU A 293 -13.26 -20.91 10.04
N TRP A 294 -13.86 -20.90 8.84
CA TRP A 294 -13.32 -20.16 7.69
C TRP A 294 -13.17 -18.67 7.99
N TYR A 295 -14.18 -18.05 8.62
CA TYR A 295 -14.14 -16.63 8.98
C TYR A 295 -13.04 -16.32 10.01
N GLN A 296 -12.81 -17.21 10.97
CA GLN A 296 -11.67 -17.11 11.90
C GLN A 296 -10.33 -17.31 11.20
N LEU A 297 -10.26 -18.28 10.28
CA LEU A 297 -9.06 -18.56 9.51
C LEU A 297 -8.64 -17.34 8.66
N GLU A 298 -9.60 -16.62 8.10
CA GLU A 298 -9.35 -15.38 7.36
C GLU A 298 -8.65 -14.33 8.22
N ALA A 299 -9.08 -14.13 9.47
CA ALA A 299 -8.42 -13.18 10.37
C ALA A 299 -7.00 -13.63 10.74
N THR A 300 -6.83 -14.91 11.06
CA THR A 300 -5.55 -15.47 11.55
C THR A 300 -4.50 -15.63 10.46
N ARG A 301 -4.89 -15.87 9.20
CA ARG A 301 -3.99 -15.84 8.03
C ARG A 301 -3.25 -14.51 7.91
N ALA A 302 -3.97 -13.39 8.05
CA ALA A 302 -3.35 -12.06 8.00
C ALA A 302 -2.39 -11.80 9.18
N VAL A 303 -2.73 -12.30 10.38
CA VAL A 303 -1.82 -12.25 11.54
C VAL A 303 -0.56 -13.08 11.29
N ASN A 304 -0.69 -14.30 10.77
CA ASN A 304 0.44 -15.16 10.44
C ASN A 304 1.37 -14.53 9.40
N GLN A 305 0.83 -13.83 8.40
CA GLN A 305 1.62 -13.10 7.42
C GLN A 305 2.42 -11.95 8.03
N ALA A 306 1.83 -11.19 8.95
CA ALA A 306 2.52 -10.11 9.65
C ALA A 306 3.58 -10.64 10.63
N VAL A 307 3.25 -11.70 11.36
CA VAL A 307 4.17 -12.37 12.30
C VAL A 307 5.38 -12.98 11.58
N GLY A 308 5.19 -13.53 10.38
CA GLY A 308 6.27 -14.06 9.55
C GLY A 308 7.28 -13.03 9.06
N ARG A 309 7.11 -11.73 9.40
CA ARG A 309 8.09 -10.67 9.13
C ARG A 309 9.20 -10.56 10.17
N VAL A 310 9.01 -11.14 11.37
CA VAL A 310 9.99 -11.05 12.47
C VAL A 310 11.22 -11.92 12.23
N ILE A 311 11.06 -13.03 11.49
CA ILE A 311 12.12 -14.00 11.27
C ILE A 311 12.30 -14.21 9.78
N ARG A 312 13.46 -13.81 9.24
CA ARG A 312 13.76 -13.97 7.81
C ARG A 312 14.69 -15.13 7.49
N HIS A 313 15.62 -15.46 8.39
CA HIS A 313 16.59 -16.54 8.20
C HIS A 313 16.89 -17.28 9.50
N ALA A 314 17.71 -18.34 9.42
CA ALA A 314 18.01 -19.24 10.53
C ALA A 314 18.60 -18.53 11.75
N SER A 315 19.45 -17.52 11.54
CA SER A 315 20.10 -16.75 12.62
C SER A 315 19.30 -15.52 13.09
N ASP A 316 18.08 -15.32 12.60
CA ASP A 316 17.29 -14.13 12.92
C ASP A 316 16.55 -14.30 14.24
N PHE A 317 16.13 -13.20 14.86
CA PHE A 317 15.44 -13.23 16.14
C PHE A 317 14.56 -12.00 16.36
N GLY A 318 13.52 -12.16 17.18
CA GLY A 318 12.69 -11.02 17.55
C GLY A 318 11.55 -11.35 18.50
N ALA A 319 10.74 -10.34 18.79
CA ALA A 319 9.63 -10.41 19.73
C ALA A 319 8.29 -10.18 19.03
N ILE A 320 7.27 -10.95 19.42
CA ILE A 320 5.90 -10.78 18.95
C ILE A 320 5.01 -10.42 20.14
N MET A 321 4.26 -9.33 19.99
CA MET A 321 3.27 -8.88 20.95
C MET A 321 1.88 -8.95 20.31
N LEU A 322 1.03 -9.82 20.85
CA LEU A 322 -0.36 -10.00 20.44
C LEU A 322 -1.26 -9.23 21.42
N CYS A 323 -1.59 -7.99 21.08
CA CYS A 323 -2.21 -7.00 21.95
C CYS A 323 -3.73 -6.96 21.79
N ASP A 324 -4.37 -8.12 21.96
CA ASP A 324 -5.83 -8.26 22.02
C ASP A 324 -6.18 -9.48 22.87
N CYS A 325 -7.05 -9.31 23.86
CA CYS A 325 -7.39 -10.38 24.80
C CYS A 325 -8.01 -11.62 24.11
N ARG A 326 -8.54 -11.49 22.88
CA ARG A 326 -9.09 -12.63 22.13
C ARG A 326 -8.00 -13.65 21.77
N PHE A 327 -6.74 -13.25 21.67
CA PHE A 327 -5.61 -14.17 21.46
C PHE A 327 -5.37 -15.12 22.65
N GLU A 328 -6.05 -14.94 23.78
CA GLU A 328 -6.02 -15.91 24.89
C GLU A 328 -6.78 -17.20 24.56
N SER A 329 -7.78 -17.12 23.67
CA SER A 329 -8.62 -18.25 23.29
C SER A 329 -7.83 -19.34 22.57
N SER A 330 -8.04 -20.59 23.00
CA SER A 330 -7.45 -21.78 22.37
C SER A 330 -7.80 -21.89 20.89
N ASN A 331 -9.00 -21.45 20.50
CA ASN A 331 -9.43 -21.49 19.11
C ASN A 331 -8.52 -20.64 18.22
N ILE A 332 -8.18 -19.42 18.67
CA ILE A 332 -7.36 -18.48 17.90
C ILE A 332 -5.89 -18.90 17.92
N THR A 333 -5.37 -19.28 19.08
CA THR A 333 -3.97 -19.73 19.22
C THR A 333 -3.69 -20.98 18.39
N ASN A 334 -4.63 -21.92 18.32
CA ASN A 334 -4.53 -23.11 17.46
C ASN A 334 -4.56 -22.78 15.95
N SER A 335 -5.05 -21.60 15.55
CA SER A 335 -5.01 -21.13 14.16
C SER A 335 -3.74 -20.33 13.80
N LEU A 336 -2.91 -19.98 14.79
CA LEU A 336 -1.60 -19.38 14.52
C LEU A 336 -0.64 -20.41 13.91
N SER A 337 0.43 -19.97 13.26
CA SER A 337 1.41 -20.87 12.64
C SER A 337 2.00 -21.85 13.67
N ALA A 338 2.18 -23.12 13.30
CA ALA A 338 2.61 -24.18 14.22
C ALA A 338 3.89 -23.85 14.99
N TRP A 339 4.82 -23.12 14.37
CA TRP A 339 6.09 -22.71 14.97
C TRP A 339 5.97 -21.58 16.01
N VAL A 340 4.91 -20.78 15.95
CA VAL A 340 4.65 -19.69 16.91
C VAL A 340 4.05 -20.26 18.20
N ARG A 341 3.17 -21.26 18.09
CA ARG A 341 2.35 -21.78 19.19
C ARG A 341 3.13 -22.18 20.45
N PRO A 342 4.27 -22.90 20.37
CA PRO A 342 5.03 -23.32 21.55
C PRO A 342 5.62 -22.15 22.34
N HIS A 343 5.80 -21.00 21.70
CA HIS A 343 6.45 -19.83 22.27
C HIS A 343 5.46 -18.82 22.86
N ILE A 344 4.16 -19.12 22.83
CA ILE A 344 3.10 -18.21 23.29
C ILE A 344 3.07 -18.13 24.82
N ASN A 345 3.33 -16.94 25.34
CA ASN A 345 3.23 -16.60 26.74
C ASN A 345 2.00 -15.72 26.98
N LYS A 346 1.02 -16.23 27.72
CA LYS A 346 -0.16 -15.46 28.12
C LYS A 346 0.20 -14.52 29.27
N CYS A 347 0.08 -13.21 29.05
CA CYS A 347 0.42 -12.18 30.04
C CYS A 347 -0.86 -11.43 30.44
N GLN A 348 -1.31 -11.64 31.68
CA GLN A 348 -2.48 -10.93 32.21
C GLN A 348 -2.20 -9.44 32.43
N GLU A 349 -0.97 -9.12 32.84
CA GLU A 349 -0.53 -7.76 33.16
C GLU A 349 0.61 -7.32 32.23
N PHE A 350 0.61 -6.04 31.85
CA PHE A 350 1.58 -5.46 30.92
C PHE A 350 3.03 -5.60 31.41
N GLY A 351 3.28 -5.42 32.72
CA GLY A 351 4.62 -5.47 33.29
C GLY A 351 5.34 -6.81 33.07
N LEU A 352 4.61 -7.93 33.07
CA LEU A 352 5.19 -9.25 32.80
C LEU A 352 5.68 -9.38 31.35
N ALA A 353 4.87 -8.91 30.39
CA ALA A 353 5.25 -8.89 28.98
C ALA A 353 6.46 -7.97 28.76
N TYR A 354 6.45 -6.77 29.36
CA TYR A 354 7.57 -5.84 29.29
C TYR A 354 8.87 -6.45 29.84
N GLY A 355 8.82 -7.09 31.01
CA GLY A 355 9.97 -7.76 31.61
C GLY A 355 10.51 -8.90 30.75
N ARG A 356 9.63 -9.71 30.15
CA ARG A 356 10.02 -10.78 29.21
C ARG A 356 10.72 -10.24 27.97
N VAL A 357 10.15 -9.22 27.33
CA VAL A 357 10.75 -8.58 26.13
C VAL A 357 12.10 -7.94 26.47
N SER A 358 12.19 -7.24 27.60
CA SER A 358 13.46 -6.64 28.05
C SER A 358 14.54 -7.71 28.31
N LYS A 359 14.18 -8.80 29.01
CA LYS A 359 15.10 -9.91 29.27
C LYS A 359 15.54 -10.62 27.98
N PHE A 360 14.61 -10.81 27.05
CA PHE A 360 14.88 -11.44 25.75
C PHE A 360 15.97 -10.67 24.98
N PHE A 361 15.78 -9.37 24.74
CA PHE A 361 16.78 -8.59 23.97
C PHE A 361 18.12 -8.45 24.69
N LYS A 362 18.12 -8.35 26.02
CA LYS A 362 19.37 -8.41 26.81
C LYS A 362 20.12 -9.74 26.63
N THR A 363 19.39 -10.85 26.57
CA THR A 363 19.98 -12.19 26.38
C THR A 363 20.55 -12.35 24.97
N MET A 364 19.90 -11.76 23.97
CA MET A 364 20.39 -11.75 22.58
C MET A 364 21.59 -10.81 22.34
N GLY A 365 22.09 -10.12 23.38
CA GLY A 365 23.27 -9.27 23.31
C GLY A 365 23.06 -7.93 22.59
N ILE A 366 21.83 -7.62 22.15
CA ILE A 366 21.50 -6.34 21.53
C ILE A 366 20.78 -5.47 22.56
N THR A 367 21.50 -4.47 23.07
CA THR A 367 20.94 -3.48 24.00
C THR A 367 20.49 -2.25 23.21
N PRO A 368 19.30 -1.70 23.48
CA PRO A 368 18.86 -0.47 22.83
C PRO A 368 19.87 0.66 23.07
N GLN A 369 20.21 1.44 22.04
CA GLN A 369 21.00 2.66 22.20
C GLN A 369 20.16 3.74 22.90
N THR A 370 20.16 3.73 24.24
CA THR A 370 19.58 4.81 25.04
C THR A 370 20.67 5.85 25.31
N ARG A 371 20.97 6.73 24.35
CA ARG A 371 21.71 7.95 24.73
C ARG A 371 20.78 8.80 25.61
N PRO A 372 21.22 9.25 26.80
CA PRO A 372 20.46 10.20 27.59
C PRO A 372 20.19 11.44 26.73
N ILE A 373 18.96 11.94 26.76
CA ILE A 373 18.66 13.26 26.25
C ILE A 373 19.46 14.24 27.12
N GLN A 374 20.54 14.82 26.62
CA GLN A 374 21.11 16.03 27.21
C GLN A 374 20.15 17.18 26.89
N SER A 375 19.00 17.20 27.56
CA SER A 375 18.19 18.41 27.63
C SER A 375 18.84 19.29 28.68
N GLY A 376 19.48 20.37 28.27
CA GLY A 376 19.96 21.45 29.15
C GLY A 376 18.83 22.26 29.78
N ALA A 377 17.77 21.59 30.25
CA ALA A 377 16.69 22.18 31.02
C ALA A 377 16.65 21.45 32.36
N SER A 378 17.24 22.06 33.40
CA SER A 378 16.99 21.66 34.77
C SER A 378 15.53 21.97 35.09
N PHE A 379 14.75 20.96 35.42
CA PHE A 379 13.50 21.16 36.14
C PHE A 379 13.71 20.67 37.55
N ASP A 380 13.74 21.63 38.48
CA ASP A 380 13.76 21.39 39.91
C ASP A 380 12.56 20.52 40.31
N CYS A 381 12.85 19.41 40.98
CA CYS A 381 11.85 18.59 41.65
C CYS A 381 11.32 19.35 42.86
N VAL A 382 10.07 19.80 42.80
CA VAL A 382 9.33 20.18 44.01
C VAL A 382 8.46 19.00 44.42
N GLU A 383 8.88 18.31 45.48
CA GLU A 383 8.01 17.41 46.24
C GLU A 383 6.89 18.22 46.90
N GLY A 384 5.63 17.90 46.59
CA GLY A 384 4.47 18.58 47.17
C GLY A 384 3.37 17.59 47.55
N LYS A 385 3.33 17.21 48.84
CA LYS A 385 2.22 16.52 49.49
C LYS A 385 0.93 17.34 49.33
N VAL A 386 -0.12 16.72 48.81
CA VAL A 386 -1.47 17.30 48.75
C VAL A 386 -2.10 17.32 50.14
N ARG A 387 -2.55 18.50 50.61
CA ARG A 387 -3.53 18.63 51.69
C ARG A 387 -4.55 19.71 51.30
N ILE A 388 -5.83 19.32 51.36
CA ILE A 388 -7.01 20.09 50.95
C ILE A 388 -7.37 21.14 52.02
N LYS A 389 -7.79 22.35 51.60
CA LYS A 389 -8.92 23.13 52.22
C LYS A 389 -9.33 24.37 51.40
N GLU A 390 -10.57 24.81 51.67
CA GLU A 390 -11.52 25.58 50.85
C GLU A 390 -11.35 27.13 50.78
N LYS A 391 -12.00 27.71 49.74
CA LYS A 391 -12.63 29.05 49.54
C LYS A 391 -12.11 30.32 50.27
N ALA A 392 -11.84 31.38 49.48
CA ALA A 392 -12.41 32.75 49.61
C ALA A 392 -11.89 33.70 48.50
N GLU A 393 -12.53 34.87 48.38
CA GLU A 393 -12.66 35.81 47.25
C GLU A 393 -11.45 36.69 46.83
N LYS A 394 -11.59 37.34 45.66
CA LYS A 394 -10.72 38.37 45.04
C LYS A 394 -10.79 39.73 45.79
N PRO A 395 -9.81 40.63 45.57
CA PRO A 395 -10.03 41.75 44.63
C PRO A 395 -8.84 42.10 43.69
N ARG A 396 -9.15 42.90 42.66
CA ARG A 396 -8.32 43.38 41.53
C ARG A 396 -7.42 44.59 41.87
N LYS A 397 -6.27 44.72 41.18
CA LYS A 397 -5.85 45.83 40.26
C LYS A 397 -4.41 45.55 39.74
N GLU A 398 -4.22 45.40 38.42
CA GLU A 398 -3.53 46.33 37.47
C GLU A 398 -2.01 46.48 37.74
N ASN A 399 -1.05 46.43 36.82
CA ASN A 399 -0.98 46.34 35.35
C ASN A 399 0.49 45.99 34.95
N LEU A 400 0.70 45.70 33.66
CA LEU A 400 1.98 45.75 32.89
C LEU A 400 2.92 44.54 32.91
N SER A 401 2.77 43.69 31.89
CA SER A 401 3.88 42.98 31.22
C SER A 401 3.46 42.61 29.79
N GLN A 402 3.48 43.59 28.89
CA GLN A 402 3.66 43.33 27.46
C GLN A 402 5.14 43.53 27.17
N ASN A 403 5.89 42.44 26.93
CA ASN A 403 7.04 42.37 26.00
C ASN A 403 7.85 41.07 26.16
N SER A 404 7.32 39.95 25.69
CA SER A 404 8.21 38.85 25.23
C SER A 404 7.68 38.02 24.05
N MET A 405 6.46 38.28 23.57
CA MET A 405 5.92 37.60 22.39
C MET A 405 6.03 38.41 21.08
N GLN A 406 6.23 39.73 21.16
CA GLN A 406 6.47 40.57 19.98
C GLN A 406 7.92 40.54 19.49
N GLN A 407 8.90 40.45 20.39
CA GLN A 407 10.32 40.29 20.00
C GLN A 407 10.63 38.92 19.37
N PHE A 408 9.79 37.91 19.58
CA PHE A 408 9.93 36.61 18.92
C PHE A 408 9.28 36.58 17.53
N LEU A 409 8.15 37.27 17.35
CA LEU A 409 7.48 37.35 16.03
C LEU A 409 8.23 38.22 15.01
N GLU A 410 8.95 39.26 15.46
CA GLU A 410 9.73 40.11 14.55
C GLU A 410 11.01 39.43 14.03
N LYS A 411 11.63 38.55 14.83
CA LYS A 411 12.82 37.78 14.44
C LYS A 411 12.52 36.62 13.48
N VAL A 412 11.25 36.23 13.35
CA VAL A 412 10.82 35.17 12.42
C VAL A 412 10.39 35.75 11.06
N LEU A 413 10.17 37.07 10.96
CA LEU A 413 9.66 37.73 9.73
C LEU A 413 10.71 38.50 8.91
N GLN A 414 12.00 38.40 9.22
CA GLN A 414 13.07 38.96 8.37
C GLN A 414 14.12 37.91 7.98
N THR A 415 13.78 37.07 7.00
CA THR A 415 14.77 36.52 6.05
C THR A 415 14.11 36.36 4.67
N GLN A 416 14.60 37.13 3.69
CA GLN A 416 14.29 37.06 2.27
C GLN A 416 15.02 35.85 1.60
N PRO A 417 14.68 35.43 0.37
CA PRO A 417 14.26 34.07 0.08
C PRO A 417 15.38 33.22 -0.55
N LYS A 418 15.42 31.94 -0.19
CA LYS A 418 16.02 30.88 -1.01
C LYS A 418 14.94 29.87 -1.38
N THR A 419 14.75 29.73 -2.68
CA THR A 419 13.77 28.92 -3.41
C THR A 419 13.69 27.48 -2.91
N LYS A 420 12.54 27.09 -2.35
CA LYS A 420 12.12 25.70 -2.13
C LYS A 420 11.11 25.30 -3.21
N THR A 421 11.47 24.30 -3.99
CA THR A 421 10.64 23.59 -4.97
C THR A 421 9.59 22.76 -4.23
N SER A 422 8.32 22.95 -4.57
CA SER A 422 7.19 22.12 -4.15
C SER A 422 7.09 20.83 -4.99
N PRO A 423 6.60 19.69 -4.46
CA PRO A 423 6.29 18.52 -5.28
C PRO A 423 4.98 18.75 -6.05
N GLN A 424 5.08 18.74 -7.38
CA GLN A 424 3.95 18.89 -8.31
C GLN A 424 3.02 17.67 -8.31
N PRO A 425 1.70 17.86 -8.53
CA PRO A 425 0.75 16.78 -8.77
C PRO A 425 0.96 16.14 -10.16
N SER A 426 0.48 14.93 -10.35
CA SER A 426 0.48 14.25 -11.65
C SER A 426 -0.27 15.08 -12.71
N PRO A 427 0.31 15.33 -13.90
CA PRO A 427 -0.25 16.24 -14.89
C PRO A 427 -1.54 15.67 -15.51
N SER A 428 -2.69 16.30 -15.24
CA SER A 428 -3.95 15.97 -15.93
C SER A 428 -4.15 16.81 -17.20
N GLY A 429 -3.33 17.84 -17.43
CA GLY A 429 -3.39 18.73 -18.59
C GLY A 429 -2.09 18.84 -19.40
N LEU A 430 -2.18 19.40 -20.61
CA LEU A 430 -1.05 19.66 -21.51
C LEU A 430 0.02 20.57 -20.85
N PHE A 431 -0.43 21.53 -20.04
CA PHE A 431 0.43 22.52 -19.37
C PHE A 431 1.34 21.90 -18.31
N ASP A 432 0.76 21.07 -17.46
CA ASP A 432 1.49 20.35 -16.42
C ASP A 432 2.51 19.39 -17.07
N ALA A 433 2.15 18.76 -18.19
CA ALA A 433 3.06 17.91 -18.96
C ALA A 433 4.23 18.71 -19.57
N ILE A 434 3.97 19.92 -20.08
CA ILE A 434 5.01 20.80 -20.63
C ILE A 434 5.97 21.28 -19.53
N ASP A 435 5.48 21.67 -18.35
CA ASP A 435 6.31 22.18 -17.26
C ASP A 435 7.14 21.07 -16.58
N VAL A 436 6.62 19.84 -16.45
CA VAL A 436 7.38 18.65 -16.02
C VAL A 436 8.47 18.27 -17.04
N SER A 437 8.21 18.41 -18.33
CA SER A 437 9.19 18.06 -19.35
C SER A 437 10.37 19.06 -19.45
N THR A 438 10.18 20.31 -19.03
CA THR A 438 11.21 21.36 -19.11
C THR A 438 12.25 21.18 -17.99
N SER A 439 11.77 20.82 -16.81
CA SER A 439 12.57 20.53 -15.60
C SER A 439 13.43 19.26 -15.71
N GLN A 440 13.10 18.34 -16.63
CA GLN A 440 13.92 17.15 -16.91
C GLN A 440 15.07 17.37 -17.91
N SER A 441 15.08 18.48 -18.68
CA SER A 441 16.16 18.75 -19.63
C SER A 441 17.38 19.44 -18.98
N GLU A 442 17.15 20.23 -17.93
CA GLU A 442 18.19 20.94 -17.19
C GLU A 442 19.05 20.02 -16.30
N SER A 443 18.52 18.86 -15.88
CA SER A 443 19.26 17.87 -15.10
C SER A 443 20.20 16.99 -15.93
N ARG A 444 20.03 16.93 -17.26
CA ARG A 444 20.83 16.06 -18.15
C ARG A 444 22.21 16.61 -18.54
N LYS A 445 22.50 17.88 -18.26
CA LYS A 445 23.78 18.53 -18.61
C LYS A 445 24.88 18.37 -17.53
N LYS A 446 24.59 17.75 -16.38
CA LYS A 446 25.56 17.64 -15.26
C LYS A 446 26.20 16.26 -15.06
N ASP A 447 25.79 15.21 -15.77
CA ASP A 447 26.25 13.83 -15.51
C ASP A 447 27.10 13.17 -16.62
N ILE A 448 27.67 13.94 -17.56
CA ILE A 448 28.46 13.36 -18.67
C ILE A 448 29.98 13.38 -18.42
N LEU A 449 30.46 13.90 -17.29
CA LEU A 449 31.89 13.97 -17.00
C LEU A 449 32.29 13.16 -15.76
N LYS A 450 32.28 11.82 -15.88
CA LYS A 450 33.02 10.86 -15.04
C LYS A 450 32.71 9.42 -15.49
N THR A 451 33.42 8.91 -16.49
CA THR A 451 33.65 7.45 -16.72
C THR A 451 34.49 7.22 -17.99
N TRP A 452 35.77 7.57 -17.98
CA TRP A 452 36.72 7.10 -19.00
C TRP A 452 38.05 6.75 -18.31
N ILE A 453 38.71 5.66 -18.77
CA ILE A 453 40.05 5.11 -18.41
C ILE A 453 39.97 4.06 -17.27
N LYS A 454 40.36 2.76 -17.35
CA LYS A 454 41.20 1.93 -18.26
C LYS A 454 40.94 0.42 -18.04
N GLN A 455 41.29 -0.42 -19.03
CA GLN A 455 41.61 -1.87 -18.99
C GLN A 455 42.79 -2.09 -19.99
N PRO A 456 43.46 -3.27 -20.12
CA PRO A 456 43.64 -4.46 -19.26
C PRO A 456 45.12 -4.97 -19.23
N GLU A 457 45.43 -6.11 -18.59
CA GLU A 457 46.52 -7.04 -18.98
C GLU A 457 46.33 -8.47 -18.38
N GLU A 458 46.87 -9.49 -19.07
CA GLU A 458 46.54 -10.93 -19.05
C GLU A 458 47.36 -11.85 -18.11
N GLU A 459 46.91 -13.12 -18.07
CA GLU A 459 47.16 -14.36 -17.29
C GLU A 459 48.61 -14.96 -17.28
N PRO A 460 48.98 -16.03 -16.48
CA PRO A 460 48.48 -17.41 -16.75
C PRO A 460 48.49 -18.54 -15.64
N THR A 461 47.66 -19.57 -15.90
CA THR A 461 47.69 -21.05 -15.63
C THR A 461 47.53 -21.76 -14.24
N GLN A 462 46.73 -22.86 -14.28
CA GLN A 462 46.27 -23.82 -13.25
C GLN A 462 47.20 -25.05 -13.01
N PRO A 463 46.84 -25.99 -12.10
CA PRO A 463 46.20 -27.25 -12.55
C PRO A 463 45.06 -27.83 -11.65
N GLN A 464 44.45 -28.91 -12.15
CA GLN A 464 43.08 -29.43 -11.98
C GLN A 464 42.88 -30.57 -10.95
N VAL A 465 41.63 -30.80 -10.50
CA VAL A 465 41.03 -32.14 -10.20
C VAL A 465 39.52 -32.15 -10.56
N LEU A 466 39.05 -33.20 -11.25
CA LEU A 466 37.70 -33.43 -11.84
C LEU A 466 36.72 -34.20 -10.87
N PRO A 467 35.48 -34.60 -11.24
CA PRO A 467 34.23 -33.83 -11.02
C PRO A 467 33.08 -34.61 -10.30
N VAL A 468 32.22 -33.91 -9.56
CA VAL A 468 30.91 -34.45 -9.10
C VAL A 468 29.78 -33.93 -10.00
N ALA A 469 28.90 -34.83 -10.44
CA ALA A 469 27.87 -34.62 -11.45
C ALA A 469 26.96 -33.40 -11.18
N LYS A 470 26.83 -32.54 -12.19
CA LYS A 470 26.07 -31.27 -12.14
C LYS A 470 24.55 -31.51 -12.13
N LYS A 471 23.88 -30.90 -11.16
CA LYS A 471 22.43 -30.62 -11.17
C LYS A 471 22.06 -29.85 -12.45
N ARG A 472 21.11 -30.36 -13.23
CA ARG A 472 20.56 -29.64 -14.38
C ARG A 472 19.75 -28.43 -13.89
N LYS A 473 20.15 -27.23 -14.31
CA LYS A 473 19.45 -25.98 -14.06
C LYS A 473 18.27 -25.92 -15.04
N LEU A 474 17.04 -25.96 -14.52
CA LEU A 474 15.83 -25.78 -15.33
C LEU A 474 15.81 -24.34 -15.88
N GLN A 475 15.84 -24.18 -17.20
CA GLN A 475 15.58 -22.90 -17.86
C GLN A 475 14.07 -22.67 -17.89
N ILE A 476 13.62 -21.61 -17.22
CA ILE A 476 12.26 -21.10 -17.36
C ILE A 476 12.21 -20.32 -18.68
N VAL A 477 11.52 -20.89 -19.68
CA VAL A 477 11.23 -20.19 -20.94
C VAL A 477 9.97 -19.35 -20.72
N PRO A 478 10.00 -18.02 -20.95
CA PRO A 478 8.79 -17.23 -20.97
C PRO A 478 7.91 -17.69 -22.15
N LEU A 479 6.64 -18.01 -21.87
CA LEU A 479 5.62 -18.23 -22.90
C LEU A 479 5.48 -16.96 -23.74
N LYS A 480 6.04 -16.98 -24.96
CA LYS A 480 5.78 -15.97 -25.99
C LYS A 480 4.44 -16.32 -26.65
N PHE A 481 3.47 -15.41 -26.55
CA PHE A 481 2.31 -15.44 -27.41
C PHE A 481 2.73 -14.86 -28.77
N ASP A 482 2.65 -15.67 -29.82
CA ASP A 482 2.81 -15.20 -31.20
C ASP A 482 1.63 -14.29 -31.56
N SER A 483 1.92 -13.02 -31.81
CA SER A 483 1.01 -12.10 -32.47
C SER A 483 1.35 -12.07 -33.96
N SER A 484 0.86 -13.05 -34.71
CA SER A 484 0.73 -12.91 -36.16
C SER A 484 -0.48 -12.01 -36.46
N GLU A 485 -0.23 -10.94 -37.20
CA GLU A 485 -1.22 -9.98 -37.71
C GLU A 485 -2.37 -10.66 -38.49
N PRO A 486 -3.52 -9.96 -38.59
CA PRO A 486 -3.81 -9.39 -39.90
C PRO A 486 -4.22 -7.91 -39.85
N SER A 487 -3.59 -7.14 -40.74
CA SER A 487 -4.12 -6.04 -41.58
C SER A 487 -4.93 -4.89 -40.94
N SER A 488 -4.32 -3.71 -41.03
CA SER A 488 -4.91 -2.41 -41.41
C SER A 488 -6.19 -1.95 -40.69
N SER A 489 -6.03 -1.21 -39.58
CA SER A 489 -6.81 0.00 -39.22
C SER A 489 -6.42 0.48 -37.80
N GLU A 490 -5.22 1.04 -37.63
CA GLU A 490 -4.84 1.74 -36.41
C GLU A 490 -5.00 3.26 -36.58
N ALA A 491 -6.16 3.77 -36.18
CA ALA A 491 -6.34 5.16 -35.76
C ALA A 491 -7.16 5.19 -34.47
N GLU A 492 -6.70 6.00 -33.51
CA GLU A 492 -7.30 6.31 -32.20
C GLU A 492 -7.15 5.30 -31.05
N ARG A 493 -5.89 5.04 -30.64
CA ARG A 493 -5.59 4.87 -29.21
C ARG A 493 -5.33 6.26 -28.62
N SER A 494 -6.08 6.64 -27.57
CA SER A 494 -5.92 7.94 -26.90
C SER A 494 -4.57 8.03 -26.17
N LYS A 495 -3.54 8.54 -26.85
CA LYS A 495 -2.25 8.88 -26.24
C LYS A 495 -2.46 9.90 -25.12
N THR A 496 -1.84 9.67 -23.96
CA THR A 496 -1.86 10.61 -22.83
C THR A 496 -1.20 11.95 -23.20
N SER A 497 -1.53 13.04 -22.51
CA SER A 497 -0.93 14.36 -22.78
C SER A 497 0.60 14.37 -22.63
N MET A 498 1.15 13.52 -21.76
CA MET A 498 2.60 13.34 -21.63
C MET A 498 3.23 12.64 -22.83
N GLU A 499 2.56 11.64 -23.40
CA GLU A 499 3.04 10.94 -24.61
C GLU A 499 3.03 11.89 -25.82
N TYR A 500 1.98 12.70 -25.96
CA TYR A 500 1.91 13.71 -27.02
C TYR A 500 3.06 14.72 -26.92
N ILE A 501 3.34 15.27 -25.73
CA ILE A 501 4.46 16.21 -25.54
C ILE A 501 5.82 15.57 -25.78
N ARG A 502 6.00 14.31 -25.37
CA ARG A 502 7.24 13.57 -25.63
C ARG A 502 7.46 13.38 -27.14
N GLU A 503 6.40 13.10 -27.88
CA GLU A 503 6.44 12.96 -29.33
C GLU A 503 6.73 14.30 -30.02
N VAL A 504 6.11 15.39 -29.59
CA VAL A 504 6.41 16.75 -30.09
C VAL A 504 7.90 17.06 -29.89
N LYS A 505 8.44 16.89 -28.67
CA LYS A 505 9.87 17.12 -28.38
C LYS A 505 10.83 16.28 -29.22
N SER A 506 10.41 15.08 -29.61
CA SER A 506 11.26 14.21 -30.44
C SER A 506 11.35 14.66 -31.90
N ARG A 507 10.42 15.52 -32.36
CA ARG A 507 10.28 15.89 -33.77
C ARG A 507 10.50 17.38 -34.08
N ILE A 508 10.60 18.25 -33.06
CA ILE A 508 10.89 19.68 -33.24
C ILE A 508 12.10 20.12 -32.40
N SER A 509 12.76 21.22 -32.77
CA SER A 509 13.88 21.79 -32.00
C SER A 509 13.42 22.37 -30.67
N ASP A 510 14.36 22.47 -29.70
CA ASP A 510 14.10 23.04 -28.38
C ASP A 510 13.59 24.49 -28.44
N ASP A 511 14.10 25.30 -29.38
CA ASP A 511 13.65 26.68 -29.59
C ASP A 511 12.21 26.76 -30.11
N ASN A 512 11.83 25.86 -31.03
CA ASN A 512 10.47 25.77 -31.54
C ASN A 512 9.52 25.23 -30.45
N PHE A 513 10.00 24.33 -29.60
CA PHE A 513 9.24 23.84 -28.45
C PHE A 513 8.99 24.95 -27.43
N LEU A 514 9.97 25.84 -27.18
CA LEU A 514 9.81 26.97 -26.28
C LEU A 514 8.80 28.01 -26.84
N GLN A 515 8.84 28.27 -28.15
CA GLN A 515 7.83 29.12 -28.82
C GLN A 515 6.43 28.53 -28.69
N LEU A 516 6.29 27.22 -28.95
CA LEU A 516 5.02 26.50 -28.78
C LEU A 516 4.51 26.58 -27.34
N LYS A 517 5.38 26.37 -26.35
CA LYS A 517 5.05 26.47 -24.93
C LYS A 517 4.47 27.83 -24.57
N ASN A 518 5.10 28.91 -25.02
CA ASN A 518 4.66 30.27 -24.70
C ASN A 518 3.33 30.61 -25.38
N ALA A 519 3.14 30.21 -26.65
CA ALA A 519 1.90 30.40 -27.37
C ALA A 519 0.73 29.65 -26.72
N VAL A 520 0.96 28.40 -26.32
CA VAL A 520 -0.05 27.57 -25.65
C VAL A 520 -0.41 28.14 -24.27
N LYS A 521 0.56 28.67 -23.51
CA LYS A 521 0.31 29.39 -22.22
C LYS A 521 -0.53 30.64 -22.43
N ALA A 522 -0.27 31.42 -23.47
CA ALA A 522 -1.07 32.61 -23.80
C ALA A 522 -2.52 32.23 -24.18
N TYR A 523 -2.73 31.14 -24.89
CA TYR A 523 -4.08 30.67 -25.24
C TYR A 523 -4.92 30.20 -24.03
N ALA A 524 -4.25 29.67 -23.02
CA ALA A 524 -4.87 29.15 -21.80
C ALA A 524 -5.54 30.23 -20.94
N HIS A 525 -5.13 31.49 -21.08
CA HIS A 525 -5.61 32.55 -20.21
C HIS A 525 -7.15 32.75 -20.34
N PRO A 526 -7.89 32.88 -19.22
CA PRO A 526 -9.36 32.93 -19.24
C PRO A 526 -9.96 34.21 -19.85
N GLN A 527 -9.21 35.33 -19.84
CA GLN A 527 -9.71 36.66 -20.20
C GLN A 527 -9.10 37.22 -21.49
N GLN A 528 -8.07 36.58 -22.06
CA GLN A 528 -7.39 36.97 -23.31
C GLN A 528 -6.94 35.72 -24.09
N SER A 529 -7.88 35.02 -24.73
CA SER A 529 -7.56 33.84 -25.54
C SER A 529 -6.92 34.24 -26.87
N ASN A 530 -5.59 34.22 -26.95
CA ASN A 530 -4.89 34.61 -28.17
C ASN A 530 -4.81 33.46 -29.20
N TYR A 531 -5.96 33.10 -29.75
CA TYR A 531 -6.10 31.98 -30.69
C TYR A 531 -5.27 32.18 -31.96
N ASN A 532 -5.37 33.36 -32.61
CA ASN A 532 -4.70 33.63 -33.88
C ASN A 532 -3.16 33.51 -33.77
N ASN A 533 -2.54 34.06 -32.71
CA ASN A 533 -1.10 33.92 -32.51
C ASN A 533 -0.69 32.48 -32.21
N THR A 534 -1.56 31.71 -31.54
CA THR A 534 -1.31 30.29 -31.26
C THR A 534 -1.33 29.45 -32.53
N ILE A 535 -2.27 29.71 -33.44
CA ILE A 535 -2.32 29.05 -34.75
C ILE A 535 -1.13 29.44 -35.62
N LEU A 536 -0.73 30.71 -35.64
CA LEU A 536 0.47 31.15 -36.36
C LEU A 536 1.72 30.45 -35.82
N CYS A 537 1.85 30.32 -34.50
CA CYS A 537 2.94 29.58 -33.88
C CYS A 537 2.90 28.09 -34.26
N LEU A 538 1.73 27.44 -34.22
CA LEU A 538 1.58 26.04 -34.60
C LEU A 538 1.96 25.80 -36.06
N ARG A 539 1.58 26.70 -36.98
CA ARG A 539 1.96 26.60 -38.40
C ARG A 539 3.45 26.79 -38.64
N LYS A 540 4.09 27.64 -37.84
CA LYS A 540 5.54 27.86 -37.90
C LYS A 540 6.33 26.68 -37.32
N VAL A 541 5.82 26.08 -36.24
CA VAL A 541 6.46 24.96 -35.54
C VAL A 541 6.23 23.62 -36.25
N PHE A 542 5.11 23.49 -36.97
CA PHE A 542 4.76 22.30 -37.76
C PHE A 542 4.57 22.66 -39.24
N PRO A 543 5.64 23.05 -39.96
CA PRO A 543 5.53 23.53 -41.34
C PRO A 543 5.33 22.41 -42.37
N ASP A 544 5.74 21.17 -42.04
CA ASP A 544 5.87 20.07 -42.99
C ASP A 544 4.78 19.01 -42.86
N SER A 545 4.53 18.29 -43.97
CA SER A 545 3.62 17.12 -44.02
C SER A 545 3.98 16.04 -42.99
N LYS A 546 5.26 15.91 -42.63
CA LYS A 546 5.76 14.97 -41.60
C LYS A 546 5.32 15.30 -40.17
N THR A 547 4.82 16.51 -39.94
CA THR A 547 4.30 16.98 -38.64
C THR A 547 2.78 17.22 -38.67
N LYS A 548 2.10 16.81 -39.75
CA LYS A 548 0.65 16.93 -39.93
C LYS A 548 -0.12 16.25 -38.79
N ASP A 549 0.33 15.06 -38.39
CA ASP A 549 -0.25 14.27 -37.29
C ASP A 549 -0.17 15.01 -35.94
N LEU A 550 0.93 15.71 -35.68
CA LEU A 550 1.09 16.54 -34.49
C LEU A 550 0.20 17.77 -34.54
N PHE A 551 0.13 18.46 -35.68
CA PHE A 551 -0.76 19.62 -35.84
C PHE A 551 -2.23 19.24 -35.62
N ILE A 552 -2.70 18.17 -36.26
CA ILE A 552 -4.08 17.66 -36.10
C ILE A 552 -4.30 17.14 -34.68
N GLY A 553 -3.31 16.45 -34.11
CA GLY A 553 -3.33 15.95 -32.73
C GLY A 553 -3.49 17.05 -31.67
N PHE A 554 -3.20 18.32 -32.01
CA PHE A 554 -3.42 19.46 -31.15
C PHE A 554 -4.92 19.80 -30.97
N LYS A 555 -5.80 19.33 -31.85
CA LYS A 555 -7.26 19.55 -31.82
C LYS A 555 -7.88 19.31 -30.45
N ARG A 556 -7.42 18.28 -29.72
CA ARG A 556 -7.91 17.92 -28.38
C ARG A 556 -7.66 18.98 -27.30
N TYR A 557 -6.81 19.97 -27.59
CA TYR A 557 -6.44 21.06 -26.67
C TYR A 557 -7.01 22.42 -27.11
N ILE A 558 -7.78 22.46 -28.20
CA ILE A 558 -8.49 23.65 -28.66
C ILE A 558 -9.79 23.81 -27.85
N LYS A 559 -10.08 25.03 -27.38
CA LYS A 559 -11.34 25.34 -26.69
C LYS A 559 -12.53 25.14 -27.63
N ALA A 560 -13.66 24.70 -27.10
CA ALA A 560 -14.85 24.36 -27.90
C ALA A 560 -15.30 25.50 -28.84
N GLU A 561 -15.18 26.75 -28.39
CA GLU A 561 -15.47 27.98 -29.15
C GLU A 561 -14.63 28.14 -30.43
N HIS A 562 -13.42 27.58 -30.50
CA HIS A 562 -12.53 27.67 -31.66
C HIS A 562 -12.40 26.35 -32.43
N SER A 563 -13.10 25.28 -32.01
CA SER A 563 -12.98 23.95 -32.62
C SER A 563 -13.37 23.94 -34.11
N LYS A 564 -14.46 24.63 -34.48
CA LYS A 564 -14.90 24.71 -35.88
C LYS A 564 -13.88 25.45 -36.76
N GLN A 565 -13.36 26.58 -36.27
CA GLN A 565 -12.34 27.35 -36.98
C GLN A 565 -11.04 26.56 -37.15
N PHE A 566 -10.66 25.74 -36.16
CA PHE A 566 -9.48 24.88 -36.25
C PHE A 566 -9.65 23.74 -37.25
N GLU A 567 -10.83 23.12 -37.28
CA GLU A 567 -11.16 22.05 -38.24
C GLU A 567 -11.14 22.56 -39.68
N GLU A 568 -11.75 23.71 -39.96
CA GLU A 568 -11.70 24.36 -41.27
C GLU A 568 -10.26 24.68 -41.70
N LEU A 569 -9.42 25.11 -40.76
CA LEU A 569 -8.01 25.38 -41.01
C LEU A 569 -7.22 24.10 -41.31
N CYS A 570 -7.49 23.01 -40.61
CA CYS A 570 -6.88 21.70 -40.90
C CYS A 570 -7.29 21.20 -42.30
N LEU A 571 -8.55 21.38 -42.67
CA LEU A 571 -9.05 21.04 -44.01
C LEU A 571 -8.37 21.89 -45.10
N LYS A 572 -8.25 23.20 -44.89
CA LYS A 572 -7.57 24.11 -45.84
C LYS A 572 -6.08 23.82 -46.00
N LEU A 573 -5.39 23.42 -44.93
CA LEU A 573 -3.95 23.18 -44.97
C LEU A 573 -3.58 21.78 -45.48
N PHE A 574 -4.43 20.78 -45.23
CA PHE A 574 -4.02 19.38 -45.41
C PHE A 574 -5.01 18.49 -46.19
N GLY A 575 -6.12 19.03 -46.68
CA GLY A 575 -7.09 18.35 -47.56
C GLY A 575 -7.92 17.23 -46.93
N SER A 576 -7.52 16.68 -45.78
CA SER A 576 -8.29 15.72 -44.96
C SER A 576 -8.02 15.94 -43.47
N THR A 577 -9.06 15.73 -42.65
CA THR A 577 -8.97 15.68 -41.18
C THR A 577 -8.76 14.28 -40.61
N THR A 578 -8.70 13.26 -41.48
CA THR A 578 -8.26 11.88 -41.15
C THR A 578 -6.78 11.72 -41.41
#